data_AF-A0A8E3ZJB2-F1
#
_entry.id   AF-A0A8E3ZJB2-F1
#
_cell.length_a   1.000
_cell.length_b   1.000
_cell.length_c   1.000
_cell.angle_alpha   90.00
_cell.angle_beta   90.00
_cell.angle_gamma   90.00
#
_symmetry.space_group_name_H-M   'P 1'
#
loop_
_entity.id
_entity.type
_entity.pdbx_description
1 polymer ?
#
loop_
_entity_poly.entity_id
_entity_poly.type
_entity_poly.pdbx_seq_one_letter_code
_entity_poly.pdbx_strand_id
1 'polypeptide(L)'
;MQMIDLSDVHDFSAARFILYWVVASVVAVIVAYSIGQERKLKWFKPRSSNGFMVRRGPLGNFSLLGVPHSKEGVAITAGIFIGAGVIWAILVFMILPALGYNI
;
A
#
# COMPACT_ATOMS: atom_id res chain seq x y z
N MET A 1 -11.47 30.44 -26.98
CA MET A 1 -11.14 29.42 -25.97
C MET A 1 -9.87 28.73 -26.43
N GLN A 2 -8.75 28.88 -25.71
CA GLN A 2 -7.57 28.06 -25.95
C GLN A 2 -7.90 26.65 -25.43
N MET A 3 -7.94 25.67 -26.33
CA MET A 3 -7.98 24.26 -25.94
C MET A 3 -6.62 23.96 -25.30
N ILE A 4 -6.63 23.58 -24.02
CA ILE A 4 -5.44 23.08 -23.34
C ILE A 4 -5.05 21.81 -24.10
N ASP A 5 -3.89 21.83 -24.72
CA ASP A 5 -3.34 20.67 -25.41
C ASP A 5 -2.90 19.65 -24.36
N LEU A 6 -3.65 18.56 -24.28
CA LEU A 6 -3.44 17.47 -23.33
C LEU A 6 -2.68 16.30 -23.97
N SER A 7 -2.21 16.44 -25.22
CA SER A 7 -1.45 15.38 -25.90
C SER A 7 -0.08 15.10 -25.26
N ASP A 8 0.44 16.06 -24.50
CA ASP A 8 1.66 15.93 -23.69
C ASP A 8 1.42 15.21 -22.33
N VAL A 9 0.17 14.96 -21.96
CA VAL A 9 -0.17 14.18 -20.75
C VAL A 9 -0.13 12.69 -21.09
N HIS A 10 1.04 12.22 -21.52
CA HIS A 10 1.30 10.80 -21.79
C HIS A 10 1.81 10.04 -20.55
N ASP A 11 1.81 10.68 -19.39
CA ASP A 11 2.63 10.31 -18.22
C ASP A 11 1.87 9.66 -17.06
N PHE A 12 0.66 9.16 -17.27
CA PHE A 12 0.09 8.18 -16.33
C PHE A 12 0.63 6.78 -16.70
N SER A 13 1.95 6.63 -16.60
CA SER A 13 2.60 5.36 -16.92
C SER A 13 2.07 4.30 -15.95
N ALA A 14 1.54 3.20 -16.48
CA ALA A 14 1.16 2.04 -15.66
C ALA A 14 2.31 1.61 -14.74
N ALA A 15 3.56 1.91 -15.11
CA ALA A 15 4.75 1.73 -14.31
C ALA A 15 4.71 2.49 -12.97
N ARG A 16 4.33 3.78 -12.95
CA ARG A 16 4.15 4.55 -11.70
C ARG A 16 3.13 3.89 -10.76
N PHE A 17 2.02 3.41 -11.32
CA PHE A 17 0.98 2.73 -10.56
C PHE A 17 1.45 1.38 -10.02
N ILE A 18 2.16 0.59 -10.83
CA ILE A 18 2.75 -0.69 -10.40
C ILE A 18 3.80 -0.46 -9.31
N LEU A 19 4.64 0.58 -9.45
CA LEU A 19 5.62 0.96 -8.43
C LEU A 19 4.95 1.30 -7.10
N TYR A 20 3.81 2.01 -7.13
CA TYR A 20 3.04 2.27 -5.91
C TYR A 20 2.59 0.97 -5.25
N TRP A 21 2.07 0.01 -6.01
CA TRP A 21 1.67 -1.30 -5.48
C TRP A 21 2.83 -2.07 -4.85
N VAL A 22 4.02 -2.02 -5.45
CA VAL A 22 5.23 -2.64 -4.89
C VAL A 22 5.62 -1.96 -3.58
N VAL A 23 5.71 -0.64 -3.57
CA VAL A 23 6.06 0.15 -2.37
C VAL A 23 5.05 -0.11 -1.25
N ALA A 24 3.75 -0.01 -1.54
CA ALA A 24 2.69 -0.26 -0.57
C ALA A 24 2.74 -1.68 0.01
N SER A 25 3.02 -2.68 -0.83
CA SER A 25 3.18 -4.07 -0.38
C SER A 25 4.36 -4.24 0.56
N VAL A 26 5.52 -3.64 0.24
CA VAL A 26 6.72 -3.68 1.08
C VAL A 26 6.46 -2.97 2.42
N VAL A 27 5.88 -1.77 2.40
CA VAL A 27 5.54 -1.02 3.62
C VAL A 27 4.55 -1.80 4.48
N ALA A 28 3.50 -2.37 3.89
CA ALA A 28 2.51 -3.17 4.60
C ALA A 28 3.14 -4.41 5.26
N VAL A 29 4.07 -5.08 4.57
CA VAL A 29 4.81 -6.23 5.13
C VAL A 29 5.69 -5.80 6.30
N ILE A 30 6.45 -4.71 6.17
CA ILE A 30 7.29 -4.19 7.25
C ILE A 30 6.46 -3.82 8.48
N VAL A 31 5.35 -3.10 8.28
CA VAL A 31 4.43 -2.74 9.37
C VAL A 31 3.77 -3.97 9.98
N ALA A 32 3.43 -4.98 9.18
CA ALA A 32 2.94 -6.24 9.70
C ALA A 32 4.00 -6.94 10.56
N TYR A 33 5.29 -6.94 10.18
CA TYR A 33 6.34 -7.54 10.99
C TYR A 33 6.65 -6.75 12.27
N SER A 34 6.47 -5.43 12.27
CA SER A 34 6.73 -4.59 13.44
C SER A 34 5.66 -4.70 14.53
N ILE A 35 4.46 -5.18 14.21
CA ILE A 35 3.35 -5.33 15.15
C ILE A 35 3.26 -6.78 15.66
N GLY A 36 3.28 -6.95 16.97
CA GLY A 36 3.06 -8.26 17.61
C GLY A 36 1.65 -8.82 17.36
N GLN A 37 1.52 -10.15 17.29
CA GLN A 37 0.26 -10.83 16.96
C GLN A 37 -0.93 -10.44 17.87
N GLU A 38 -0.69 -10.25 19.17
CA GLU A 38 -1.73 -9.86 20.13
C GLU A 38 -2.38 -8.52 19.78
N ARG A 39 -1.56 -7.53 19.41
CA ARG A 39 -2.05 -6.21 19.02
C ARG A 39 -2.81 -6.28 17.71
N LYS A 40 -2.37 -7.11 16.76
CA LYS A 40 -3.09 -7.32 15.50
C LYS A 40 -4.48 -7.90 15.74
N LEU A 41 -4.62 -8.87 16.63
CA LEU A 41 -5.91 -9.47 16.98
C LEU A 41 -6.84 -8.50 17.71
N LYS A 42 -6.28 -7.55 18.47
CA LYS A 42 -7.02 -6.49 19.15
C LYS A 42 -7.50 -5.40 18.17
N TRP A 43 -6.67 -5.04 17.21
CA TRP A 43 -6.90 -3.89 16.32
C TRP A 43 -7.61 -4.25 15.01
N PHE A 44 -7.43 -5.49 14.55
CA PHE A 44 -7.98 -6.00 13.30
C PHE A 44 -8.85 -7.21 13.57
N LYS A 45 -10.05 -7.20 13.01
CA LYS A 45 -10.99 -8.31 13.17
C LYS A 45 -10.50 -9.53 12.37
N PRO A 46 -10.23 -10.69 12.99
CA PRO A 46 -10.01 -11.93 12.27
C PRO A 46 -11.30 -12.34 11.55
N ARG A 47 -11.19 -13.00 10.39
CA ARG A 47 -12.38 -13.48 9.66
C ARG A 47 -13.06 -14.60 10.45
N SER A 48 -14.39 -14.60 10.47
CA SER A 48 -15.21 -15.61 11.17
C SER A 48 -15.42 -16.91 10.39
N SER A 49 -15.07 -16.97 9.11
CA SER A 49 -15.30 -18.14 8.24
C SER A 49 -14.14 -18.33 7.25
N ASN A 50 -13.71 -19.58 7.09
CA ASN A 50 -12.70 -20.04 6.15
C ASN A 50 -13.30 -21.11 5.20
N GLY A 51 -14.20 -20.72 4.31
CA GLY A 51 -14.60 -21.55 3.16
C GLY A 51 -13.48 -21.71 2.11
N PHE A 52 -13.64 -22.67 1.19
CA PHE A 52 -12.65 -23.02 0.15
C PHE A 52 -12.18 -21.81 -0.68
N MET A 53 -13.11 -20.90 -1.03
CA MET A 53 -12.83 -19.70 -1.85
C MET A 53 -12.32 -18.48 -1.03
N VAL A 54 -12.26 -18.59 0.30
CA VAL A 54 -11.84 -17.51 1.23
C VAL A 54 -10.68 -17.94 2.13
N ARG A 55 -10.08 -19.10 1.85
CA ARG A 55 -8.91 -19.61 2.57
C ARG A 55 -7.72 -18.67 2.33
N ARG A 56 -7.08 -18.22 3.42
CA ARG A 56 -5.91 -17.35 3.32
C ARG A 56 -4.77 -18.09 2.65
N GLY A 57 -4.21 -17.50 1.60
CA GLY A 57 -2.87 -17.85 1.14
C GLY A 57 -1.82 -17.52 2.22
N PRO A 58 -0.56 -17.95 2.03
CA PRO A 58 0.50 -17.77 3.03
C PRO A 58 0.59 -16.34 3.56
N LEU A 59 0.63 -15.35 2.65
CA LEU A 59 0.68 -13.91 2.98
C LEU A 59 -0.51 -13.41 3.80
N GLY A 60 -1.72 -13.93 3.55
CA GLY A 60 -2.92 -13.57 4.30
C GLY A 60 -2.89 -14.09 5.74
N ASN A 61 -2.26 -15.26 5.98
CA ASN A 61 -2.08 -15.82 7.31
C ASN A 61 -0.99 -15.09 8.10
N PHE A 62 0.09 -14.65 7.43
CA PHE A 62 1.17 -13.91 8.09
C PHE A 62 0.80 -12.47 8.46
N SER A 63 0.12 -11.76 7.56
CA SER A 63 -0.19 -10.36 7.78
C SER A 63 -1.10 -10.16 9.00
N LEU A 64 -2.15 -10.98 9.14
CA LEU A 64 -3.24 -10.82 10.12
C LEU A 64 -3.92 -9.43 10.13
N LEU A 65 -3.46 -8.48 9.31
CA LEU A 65 -4.13 -7.21 9.05
C LEU A 65 -5.40 -7.50 8.24
N GLY A 66 -6.50 -7.66 8.97
CA GLY A 66 -7.85 -7.82 8.43
C GLY A 66 -8.55 -6.47 8.27
N VAL A 67 -9.86 -6.46 8.49
CA VAL A 67 -10.61 -5.20 8.57
C VAL A 67 -10.27 -4.51 9.90
N PRO A 68 -9.83 -3.24 9.89
CA PRO A 68 -9.57 -2.52 11.13
C PRO A 68 -10.88 -2.36 11.91
N HIS A 69 -10.86 -2.72 13.20
CA HIS A 69 -12.03 -2.65 14.09
C HIS A 69 -11.79 -1.68 15.26
N SER A 70 -10.55 -1.29 15.50
CA SER A 70 -10.19 -0.29 16.51
C SER A 70 -9.65 1.00 15.87
N LYS A 71 -9.64 2.10 16.64
CA LYS A 71 -9.07 3.39 16.19
C LYS A 71 -7.60 3.24 15.82
N GLU A 72 -6.86 2.42 16.54
CA GLU A 72 -5.45 2.10 16.27
C GLU A 72 -5.30 1.29 14.98
N GLY A 73 -6.19 0.33 14.71
CA GLY A 73 -6.20 -0.40 13.44
C GLY A 73 -6.44 0.52 12.24
N VAL A 74 -7.35 1.49 12.38
CA VAL A 74 -7.59 2.52 11.36
C VAL A 74 -6.35 3.41 11.20
N ALA A 75 -5.75 3.86 12.30
CA ALA A 75 -4.54 4.69 12.28
C ALA A 75 -3.36 3.97 11.62
N ILE A 76 -3.17 2.68 11.88
CA ILE A 76 -2.13 1.87 11.24
C ILE A 76 -2.40 1.71 9.74
N THR A 77 -3.65 1.45 9.37
CA THR A 77 -4.04 1.33 7.95
C THR A 77 -3.78 2.63 7.21
N ALA A 78 -4.22 3.76 7.78
CA ALA A 78 -3.96 5.10 7.23
C ALA A 78 -2.46 5.39 7.16
N GLY A 79 -1.70 5.05 8.21
CA GLY A 79 -0.26 5.22 8.27
C GLY A 79 0.48 4.43 7.18
N ILE A 80 0.04 3.21 6.86
CA ILE A 80 0.58 2.42 5.74
C ILE A 80 0.35 3.14 4.42
N PHE A 81 -0.87 3.62 4.15
CA PHE A 81 -1.18 4.31 2.89
C PHE A 81 -0.45 5.65 2.75
N ILE A 82 -0.40 6.45 3.82
CA ILE A 82 0.31 7.73 3.84
C ILE A 82 1.81 7.49 3.69
N GLY A 83 2.39 6.58 4.47
CA GLY A 83 3.81 6.25 4.41
C GLY A 83 4.22 5.71 3.04
N ALA A 84 3.45 4.78 2.48
CA ALA A 84 3.67 4.28 1.12
C ALA A 84 3.54 5.37 0.06
N GLY A 85 2.55 6.26 0.19
CA GLY A 85 2.37 7.40 -0.72
C GLY A 85 3.55 8.37 -0.70
N VAL A 86 4.05 8.71 0.49
CA VAL A 86 5.23 9.59 0.63
C VAL A 86 6.48 8.94 0.05
N ILE A 87 6.75 7.66 0.38
CA ILE A 87 7.90 6.93 -0.15
C ILE A 87 7.83 6.84 -1.68
N TRP A 88 6.66 6.51 -2.22
CA TRP A 88 6.43 6.46 -3.66
C TRP A 88 6.64 7.82 -4.33
N ALA A 89 6.13 8.91 -3.73
CA ALA A 89 6.28 10.25 -4.29
C ALA A 89 7.75 10.69 -4.33
N ILE A 90 8.51 10.42 -3.27
CA ILE A 90 9.96 10.68 -3.23
C ILE A 90 10.67 9.85 -4.31
N LEU A 91 10.32 8.57 -4.45
CA LEU A 91 10.90 7.69 -5.44
C LEU A 91 10.66 8.21 -6.87
N VAL A 92 9.41 8.52 -7.22
CA VAL A 92 8.99 8.88 -8.57
C VAL A 92 9.39 10.30 -8.95
N PHE A 93 9.27 11.27 -8.04
CA PHE A 93 9.49 12.68 -8.38
C PHE A 93 10.88 13.21 -8.03
N MET A 94 11.64 12.51 -7.18
CA MET A 94 12.99 12.96 -6.79
C MET A 94 14.07 11.95 -7.19
N ILE A 95 13.95 10.69 -6.78
CA ILE A 95 15.03 9.70 -6.95
C ILE A 95 15.17 9.28 -8.41
N LEU A 96 14.08 8.83 -9.04
CA LEU A 96 14.11 8.34 -10.42
C LEU A 96 14.57 9.42 -11.42
N PRO A 97 14.08 10.67 -11.35
CA PRO A 97 14.57 11.75 -12.19
C PRO A 97 16.05 12.09 -11.94
N ALA A 98 16.50 12.08 -10.68
CA ALA A 98 17.91 12.30 -10.35
C ALA A 98 18.85 11.21 -10.90
N LEU A 99 18.32 10.01 -11.12
CA LEU A 99 19.01 8.89 -11.76
C LEU A 99 18.86 8.86 -13.29
N GLY A 100 18.18 9.85 -13.88
CA GLY A 100 17.93 9.95 -15.32
C GLY A 100 16.75 9.11 -15.83
N TYR A 101 15.93 8.53 -14.94
CA TYR A 101 14.70 7.83 -15.30
C TYR A 101 13.50 8.77 -15.22
N ASN A 102 12.97 9.16 -16.37
CA ASN A 102 11.71 9.90 -16.49
C ASN A 102 10.58 8.91 -16.77
N ILE A 103 9.99 8.36 -15.70
CA ILE A 103 8.85 7.42 -15.75
C ILE A 103 7.67 7.95 -14.99
#